data_AF-A0A2A3JUU4-F1
#
_entry.id   AF-A0A2A3JUU4-F1
#
_cell.length_a   1.000
_cell.length_b   1.000
_cell.length_c   1.000
_cell.angle_alpha   90.00
_cell.angle_beta   90.00
_cell.angle_gamma   90.00
#
_symmetry.space_group_name_H-M   'P 1'
#
loop_
_entity.id
_entity.type
_entity.pdbx_description
1 polymer ?
#
loop_
_entity_poly.entity_id
_entity_poly.type
_entity_poly.pdbx_seq_one_letter_code
_entity_poly.pdbx_strand_id
1 'polypeptide(L)'
;MTLSPTDAERVLLSRYGEPAKEATDYIIGFRNPVGRVLAIHRATLETRIWFQPPAPPELDGVTLLDKPNNGNSNINGPLASLKRSDTQRVEIDSATALQRFLNWYDRTSNSETNRGFPLDRISFPESFARFQDLLTRYDRPFTRFEEGLIAAWESYKPRVRELALERLRANEWQLEQIGSGEIVAKVIDAIEIQSTRGDVSNNMVFWQNRFGHANRDHRAFIEAAATGHHLKEIEQLLYDLYRGERPESSIFDGLSGLTSGKYPLIAYLFFIKDMDRFMPIQPTGFDRVFAEIGFDFRTLRACSWSNYAEFNAAIDHIRQCIIVETKLQNVRLIDAHSLLWLFSTLLKMESKGELSKGAKSNETFLGAREKSIAEIKYSVGKTAVNSNGQVIETKVKNKELRMTDTELDQLLRELLKVQQDRCAISGLPLQFRGAHTDMNMLPSLDRIDSNGHYERGNLQIVCRFINFWKQASQDGEFRHLLNVVRGIEVSGT
;
A
#
# COMPACT_ATOMS: atom_id res chain seq x y z
N MET A 1 7.87 48.32 25.47
CA MET A 1 9.25 47.80 25.35
C MET A 1 9.15 46.61 24.43
N THR A 2 9.89 46.60 23.32
CA THR A 2 9.91 45.50 22.35
C THR A 2 10.77 44.35 22.87
N LEU A 3 10.38 43.10 22.59
CA LEU A 3 11.18 41.93 22.96
C LEU A 3 12.48 41.92 22.16
N SER A 4 13.62 41.76 22.84
CA SER A 4 14.93 41.64 22.18
C SER A 4 15.07 40.27 21.48
N PRO A 5 15.74 40.17 20.31
CA PRO A 5 15.94 38.87 19.67
C PRO A 5 16.73 37.88 20.52
N THR A 6 17.63 38.35 21.39
CA THR A 6 18.38 37.50 22.32
C THR A 6 17.46 36.82 23.35
N ASP A 7 16.48 37.55 23.86
CA ASP A 7 15.50 36.97 24.80
C ASP A 7 14.50 36.06 24.07
N ALA A 8 14.11 36.42 22.85
CA ALA A 8 13.30 35.55 22.00
C ALA A 8 14.03 34.24 21.65
N GLU A 9 15.32 34.30 21.34
CA GLU A 9 16.19 33.14 21.08
C GLU A 9 16.21 32.19 22.29
N ARG A 10 16.38 32.72 23.50
CA ARG A 10 16.36 31.93 24.74
C ARG A 10 15.01 31.21 24.93
N VAL A 11 13.91 31.90 24.63
CA VAL A 11 12.56 31.30 24.70
C VAL A 11 12.39 30.19 23.67
N LEU A 12 12.86 30.39 22.44
CA LEU A 12 12.74 29.41 21.37
C LEU A 12 13.62 28.17 21.61
N LEU A 13 14.86 28.35 22.09
CA LEU A 13 15.74 27.24 22.49
C LEU A 13 15.12 26.42 23.62
N SER A 14 14.56 27.10 24.63
CA SER A 14 13.88 26.42 25.75
C SER A 14 12.65 25.62 25.28
N ARG A 15 11.94 26.11 24.26
CA ARG A 15 10.70 25.49 23.77
C ARG A 15 10.93 24.37 22.75
N TYR A 16 11.84 24.56 21.80
CA TYR A 16 12.03 23.64 20.66
C TYR A 16 13.34 22.86 20.71
N GLY A 17 14.24 23.14 21.66
CA GLY A 17 15.53 22.49 21.76
C GLY A 17 16.49 22.97 20.68
N GLU A 18 17.12 22.04 19.96
CA GLU A 18 18.16 22.36 19.00
C GLU A 18 17.62 23.14 17.77
N PRO A 19 18.37 24.14 17.27
CA PRO A 19 18.03 24.83 16.03
C PRO A 19 17.98 23.87 14.82
N ALA A 20 17.12 24.18 13.85
CA ALA A 20 16.96 23.39 12.62
C ALA A 20 18.22 23.36 11.74
N LYS A 21 19.17 24.27 11.98
CA LYS A 21 20.52 24.31 11.42
C LYS A 21 21.41 25.15 12.34
N GLU A 22 22.73 25.07 12.17
CA GLU A 22 23.68 25.95 12.89
C GLU A 22 23.26 27.42 12.75
N ALA A 23 23.18 28.10 13.90
CA ALA A 23 22.79 29.50 13.96
C ALA A 23 23.87 30.35 13.29
N THR A 24 23.45 31.30 12.44
CA THR A 24 24.36 32.30 11.88
C THR A 24 24.30 33.57 12.72
N ASP A 25 25.18 34.53 12.45
CA ASP A 25 25.13 35.87 13.08
C ASP A 25 23.79 36.59 12.80
N TYR A 26 23.07 36.17 11.77
CA TYR A 26 21.86 36.85 11.31
C TYR A 26 20.58 36.08 11.60
N ILE A 27 20.60 34.75 11.53
CA ILE A 27 19.39 33.92 11.56
C ILE A 27 19.60 32.71 12.46
N ILE A 28 18.60 32.45 13.30
CA ILE A 28 18.41 31.17 13.95
C ILE A 28 16.97 30.72 13.68
N GLY A 29 16.79 29.42 13.42
CA GLY A 29 15.49 28.87 13.08
C GLY A 29 15.26 27.51 13.72
N PHE A 30 13.98 27.18 13.87
CA PHE A 30 13.49 26.05 14.63
C PHE A 30 12.39 25.33 13.86
N ARG A 31 12.21 24.05 14.18
CA ARG A 31 11.05 23.28 13.76
C ARG A 31 10.12 23.13 14.95
N ASN A 32 8.85 23.45 14.76
CA ASN A 32 7.86 23.27 15.80
C ASN A 32 7.38 21.79 15.88
N PRO A 33 6.64 21.38 16.91
CA PRO A 33 6.19 20.00 17.09
C PRO A 33 5.33 19.44 15.94
N VAL A 34 4.73 20.32 15.14
CA VAL A 34 3.86 19.97 14.00
C VAL A 34 4.61 20.02 12.66
N GLY A 35 5.94 20.11 12.71
CA GLY A 35 6.83 20.02 11.56
C GLY A 35 7.05 21.31 10.78
N ARG A 36 6.41 22.43 11.16
CA ARG A 36 6.57 23.73 10.50
C ARG A 36 7.84 24.44 10.96
N VAL A 37 8.39 25.24 10.06
CA VAL A 37 9.63 25.99 10.29
C VAL A 37 9.31 27.43 10.65
N LEU A 38 10.02 27.96 11.64
CA LEU A 38 10.07 29.39 11.93
C LEU A 38 11.51 29.86 12.16
N ALA A 39 11.77 31.14 11.96
CA ALA A 39 13.10 31.72 12.17
C ALA A 39 13.01 33.15 12.67
N ILE A 40 14.03 33.61 13.40
CA ILE A 40 14.16 34.99 13.85
C ILE A 40 15.42 35.64 13.30
N HIS A 41 15.36 36.97 13.12
CA HIS A 41 16.52 37.77 12.79
C HIS A 41 17.24 38.19 14.08
N ARG A 42 18.51 37.81 14.22
CA ARG A 42 19.29 38.04 15.45
C ARG A 42 19.86 39.47 15.54
N ALA A 43 20.21 40.06 14.40
CA ALA A 43 20.84 41.39 14.35
C ALA A 43 19.85 42.58 14.26
N THR A 44 18.54 42.39 14.45
CA THR A 44 17.56 43.50 14.46
C THR A 44 17.25 43.97 15.87
N LEU A 45 16.74 45.21 16.02
CA LEU A 45 16.32 45.71 17.35
C LEU A 45 14.98 45.12 17.79
N GLU A 46 14.12 44.76 16.84
CA GLU A 46 12.79 44.19 17.07
C GLU A 46 12.80 42.69 16.78
N THR A 47 12.11 41.92 17.63
CA THR A 47 11.90 40.49 17.39
C THR A 47 10.88 40.32 16.27
N ARG A 48 11.38 39.85 15.12
CA ARG A 48 10.54 39.48 13.98
C ARG A 48 10.72 38.01 13.65
N ILE A 49 9.60 37.31 13.50
CA ILE A 49 9.58 35.88 13.24
C ILE A 49 9.07 35.65 11.83
N TRP A 50 9.87 34.99 10.99
CA TRP A 50 9.37 34.34 9.77
C TRP A 50 8.75 33.00 10.15
N PHE A 51 7.60 32.69 9.58
CA PHE A 51 6.91 31.45 9.81
C PHE A 51 6.09 31.08 8.58
N GLN A 52 5.85 29.78 8.41
CA GLN A 52 4.94 29.29 7.38
C GLN A 52 3.49 29.59 7.77
N PRO A 53 2.56 29.73 6.81
CA PRO A 53 1.12 29.86 7.07
C PRO A 53 0.61 28.86 8.13
N PRO A 54 -0.49 29.20 8.82
CA PRO A 54 -1.47 30.28 8.54
C PRO A 54 -1.12 31.64 9.11
N ALA A 55 -1.96 32.65 8.87
CA ALA A 55 -1.87 33.95 9.55
C ALA A 55 -2.38 33.88 10.98
N PRO A 56 -1.70 34.53 11.94
CA PRO A 56 -2.18 34.61 13.31
C PRO A 56 -3.53 35.34 13.34
N PRO A 57 -4.47 34.93 14.22
CA PRO A 57 -5.58 35.77 14.58
C PRO A 57 -5.04 37.05 15.26
N GLU A 58 -5.92 38.00 15.56
CA GLU A 58 -5.54 39.14 16.39
C GLU A 58 -5.07 38.64 17.76
N LEU A 59 -3.76 38.71 17.98
CA LEU A 59 -3.09 38.31 19.20
C LEU A 59 -2.45 39.55 19.81
N ASP A 60 -2.81 39.84 21.06
CA ASP A 60 -2.28 40.99 21.79
C ASP A 60 -0.74 40.93 21.86
N GLY A 61 -0.11 41.96 21.30
CA GLY A 61 1.34 42.13 21.16
C GLY A 61 2.00 41.41 19.96
N VAL A 62 1.21 40.89 19.02
CA VAL A 62 1.67 40.26 17.78
C VAL A 62 1.14 41.03 16.58
N THR A 63 2.04 41.61 15.79
CA THR A 63 1.67 42.39 14.60
C THR A 63 2.11 41.66 13.33
N LEU A 64 1.15 41.28 12.48
CA LEU A 64 1.46 40.70 11.16
C LEU A 64 1.97 41.79 10.21
N LEU A 65 3.07 41.54 9.52
CA LEU A 65 3.70 42.49 8.59
C LEU A 65 3.27 42.21 7.15
N ASP A 66 2.93 43.27 6.41
CA ASP A 66 2.46 43.20 5.01
C ASP A 66 3.48 42.59 4.04
N LYS A 67 4.77 42.67 4.38
CA LYS A 67 5.86 42.12 3.56
C LYS A 67 6.75 41.22 4.43
N PRO A 68 6.86 39.92 4.12
CA PRO A 68 7.70 39.01 4.90
C PRO A 68 9.19 39.32 4.74
N ASN A 69 9.61 39.93 3.62
CA ASN A 69 11.01 40.25 3.34
C ASN A 69 11.93 39.03 3.61
N ASN A 70 11.58 37.92 2.97
CA ASN A 70 12.21 36.60 3.13
C ASN A 70 13.35 36.33 2.12
N GLY A 71 13.87 37.37 1.47
CA GLY A 71 15.00 37.31 0.55
C GLY A 71 16.37 37.11 1.22
N ASN A 72 16.42 36.96 2.56
CA ASN A 72 17.68 36.79 3.28
C ASN A 72 18.39 35.50 2.82
N SER A 73 19.66 35.63 2.41
CA SER A 73 20.47 34.52 1.90
C SER A 73 20.68 33.41 2.94
N ASN A 74 20.61 33.74 4.24
CA ASN A 74 20.71 32.80 5.35
C ASN A 74 19.44 31.99 5.61
N ILE A 75 18.31 32.32 4.97
CA ILE A 75 17.13 31.46 4.93
C ILE A 75 17.37 30.41 3.84
N ASN A 76 18.06 29.35 4.20
CA ASN A 76 18.53 28.31 3.29
C ASN A 76 18.56 26.94 3.97
N GLY A 77 18.83 25.87 3.21
CA GLY A 77 18.87 24.51 3.74
C GLY A 77 17.56 24.13 4.44
N PRO A 78 17.60 23.70 5.71
CA PRO A 78 16.40 23.39 6.51
C PRO A 78 15.40 24.53 6.68
N LEU A 79 15.82 25.80 6.46
CA LEU A 79 14.95 26.97 6.52
C LEU A 79 14.41 27.40 5.16
N ALA A 80 14.76 26.71 4.06
CA ALA A 80 14.42 27.15 2.70
C ALA A 80 12.91 27.25 2.43
N SER A 81 12.07 26.55 3.20
CA SER A 81 10.62 26.68 3.13
C SER A 81 10.12 28.10 3.45
N LEU A 82 10.88 28.87 4.23
CA LEU A 82 10.58 30.28 4.52
C LEU A 82 10.91 31.23 3.35
N LYS A 83 11.44 30.74 2.21
CA LYS A 83 11.59 31.53 0.97
C LYS A 83 10.35 31.50 0.07
N ARG A 84 9.33 30.72 0.42
CA ARG A 84 8.09 30.65 -0.36
C ARG A 84 7.35 31.99 -0.34
N SER A 85 6.58 32.25 -1.39
CA SER A 85 5.79 33.50 -1.54
C SER A 85 4.70 33.65 -0.48
N ASP A 86 4.26 32.55 0.14
CA ASP A 86 3.25 32.52 1.21
C ASP A 86 3.85 32.64 2.61
N THR A 87 5.16 32.79 2.75
CA THR A 87 5.81 32.99 4.05
C THR A 87 5.28 34.25 4.70
N GLN A 88 5.00 34.18 5.99
CA GLN A 88 4.51 35.30 6.76
C GLN A 88 5.56 35.79 7.74
N ARG A 89 5.39 37.03 8.21
CA ARG A 89 6.29 37.60 9.21
C ARG A 89 5.52 38.41 10.23
N VAL A 90 5.78 38.13 11.49
CA VAL A 90 5.18 38.87 12.62
C VAL A 90 6.26 39.61 13.37
N GLU A 91 5.88 40.74 13.94
CA GLU A 91 6.63 41.44 14.96
C GLU A 91 6.04 41.11 16.34
N ILE A 92 6.92 40.89 17.32
CA ILE A 92 6.55 40.47 18.67
C ILE A 92 7.04 41.51 19.67
N ASP A 93 6.10 42.09 20.42
CA ASP A 93 6.41 43.20 21.32
C ASP A 93 6.91 42.74 22.70
N SER A 94 6.64 41.52 23.13
CA SER A 94 6.90 41.07 24.50
C SER A 94 7.07 39.55 24.60
N ALA A 95 7.71 39.08 25.67
CA ALA A 95 7.87 37.64 25.92
C ALA A 95 6.51 36.93 26.07
N THR A 96 5.51 37.62 26.65
CA THR A 96 4.14 37.12 26.75
C THR A 96 3.49 36.99 25.38
N ALA A 97 3.64 37.99 24.50
CA ALA A 97 3.18 37.91 23.12
C ALA A 97 3.86 36.78 22.34
N LEU A 98 5.17 36.56 22.55
CA LEU A 98 5.89 35.43 21.99
C LEU A 98 5.27 34.10 22.42
N GLN A 99 5.03 33.92 23.73
CA GLN A 99 4.42 32.69 24.23
C GLN A 99 3.01 32.48 23.68
N ARG A 100 2.19 33.53 23.56
CA ARG A 100 0.86 33.46 22.93
C ARG A 100 0.96 33.03 21.48
N PHE A 101 1.86 33.65 20.71
CA PHE A 101 2.12 33.30 19.32
C PHE A 101 2.56 31.84 19.18
N LEU A 102 3.55 31.38 19.96
CA LEU A 102 4.05 30.00 19.87
C LEU A 102 3.00 28.99 20.35
N ASN A 103 2.22 29.30 21.39
CA ASN A 103 1.12 28.45 21.84
C ASN A 103 0.04 28.29 20.77
N TRP A 104 -0.31 29.37 20.06
CA TRP A 104 -1.21 29.31 18.92
C TRP A 104 -0.56 28.52 17.78
N TYR A 105 0.67 28.88 17.39
CA TYR A 105 1.35 28.32 16.23
C TYR A 105 1.63 26.82 16.36
N ASP A 106 1.96 26.34 17.56
CA ASP A 106 2.15 24.90 17.84
C ASP A 106 0.84 24.11 17.83
N ARG A 107 -0.28 24.78 18.11
CA ARG A 107 -1.62 24.19 18.15
C ARG A 107 -2.39 24.36 16.85
N THR A 108 -1.86 25.12 15.88
CA THR A 108 -2.50 25.32 14.57
C THR A 108 -2.55 24.05 13.71
N SER A 109 -1.98 22.93 14.16
CA SER A 109 -2.33 21.60 13.61
C SER A 109 -3.71 21.11 14.03
N ASN A 110 -4.31 21.67 15.09
CA ASN A 110 -5.55 21.17 15.71
C ASN A 110 -6.73 22.16 15.70
N SER A 111 -6.56 23.42 15.27
CA SER A 111 -7.67 24.39 15.22
C SER A 111 -7.89 25.07 13.87
N GLU A 112 -7.07 24.77 12.86
CA GLU A 112 -7.41 25.00 11.45
C GLU A 112 -8.04 23.78 10.78
N THR A 113 -8.49 22.82 11.59
CA THR A 113 -9.44 21.77 11.23
C THR A 113 -10.90 22.25 11.33
N ASN A 114 -11.15 23.55 11.57
CA ASN A 114 -12.51 24.12 11.61
C ASN A 114 -12.76 25.25 10.57
N ARG A 115 -11.85 25.45 9.62
CA ARG A 115 -12.29 25.42 8.22
C ARG A 115 -12.20 23.94 7.90
N GLY A 116 -13.32 23.30 7.51
CA GLY A 116 -13.38 21.84 7.29
C GLY A 116 -12.13 21.34 6.57
N PHE A 117 -11.70 20.12 6.90
CA PHE A 117 -10.53 19.50 6.28
C PHE A 117 -10.47 19.89 4.80
N PRO A 118 -9.29 20.19 4.22
CA PRO A 118 -9.17 20.37 2.77
C PRO A 118 -9.84 19.24 1.96
N LEU A 119 -9.99 18.08 2.59
CA LEU A 119 -10.70 16.90 2.12
C LEU A 119 -12.24 16.97 2.24
N ASP A 120 -12.79 17.72 3.21
CA ASP A 120 -14.25 17.96 3.36
C ASP A 120 -14.83 18.82 2.21
N ARG A 121 -13.97 19.49 1.44
CA ARG A 121 -14.36 20.22 0.23
C ARG A 121 -14.35 19.36 -1.03
N ILE A 122 -13.94 18.09 -0.92
CA ILE A 122 -14.01 17.16 -2.05
C ILE A 122 -15.49 16.89 -2.34
N SER A 123 -15.95 17.33 -3.51
CA SER A 123 -17.31 17.04 -3.97
C SER A 123 -17.37 15.61 -4.53
N PHE A 124 -17.14 14.62 -3.67
CA PHE A 124 -16.96 13.24 -4.13
C PHE A 124 -18.17 12.68 -4.89
N PRO A 125 -19.44 12.88 -4.48
CA PRO A 125 -20.58 12.37 -5.23
C PRO A 125 -20.68 12.93 -6.65
N GLU A 126 -20.47 14.23 -6.84
CA GLU A 126 -20.48 14.88 -8.17
C GLU A 126 -19.31 14.39 -9.02
N SER A 127 -18.11 14.32 -8.42
CA SER A 127 -16.92 13.77 -9.09
C SER A 127 -17.07 12.29 -9.44
N PHE A 128 -17.74 11.50 -8.61
CA PHE A 128 -17.98 10.08 -8.87
C PHE A 128 -19.02 9.88 -9.98
N ALA A 129 -20.07 10.71 -10.00
CA ALA A 129 -21.01 10.75 -11.12
C ALA A 129 -20.30 11.13 -12.43
N ARG A 130 -19.38 12.10 -12.37
CA ARG A 130 -18.52 12.47 -13.50
C ARG A 130 -17.63 11.32 -13.95
N PHE A 131 -16.98 10.63 -13.01
CA PHE A 131 -16.21 9.42 -13.31
C PHE A 131 -17.06 8.34 -14.00
N GLN A 132 -18.28 8.07 -13.52
CA GLN A 132 -19.20 7.12 -14.12
C GLN A 132 -19.62 7.52 -15.55
N ASP A 133 -19.88 8.80 -15.81
CA ASP A 133 -20.14 9.31 -17.17
C ASP A 133 -18.94 9.09 -18.10
N LEU A 134 -17.75 9.50 -17.67
CA LEU A 134 -16.53 9.30 -18.47
C LEU A 134 -16.31 7.82 -18.79
N LEU A 135 -16.47 6.95 -17.79
CA LEU A 135 -16.27 5.52 -17.93
C LEU A 135 -17.32 4.91 -18.84
N THR A 136 -18.61 5.26 -18.69
CA THR A 136 -19.71 4.74 -19.52
C THR A 136 -19.55 5.09 -21.00
N ARG A 137 -18.94 6.24 -21.31
CA ARG A 137 -18.65 6.65 -22.70
C ARG A 137 -17.48 5.87 -23.32
N TYR A 138 -16.66 5.20 -22.50
CA TYR A 138 -15.47 4.48 -22.93
C TYR A 138 -15.61 2.94 -22.83
N ASP A 139 -16.20 2.45 -21.75
CA ASP A 139 -16.49 1.05 -21.41
C ASP A 139 -17.80 0.96 -20.59
N ARG A 140 -18.10 -0.18 -19.95
CA ARG A 140 -19.21 -0.34 -19.01
C ARG A 140 -19.01 0.47 -17.70
N PRO A 141 -20.11 0.89 -17.04
CA PRO A 141 -20.03 1.62 -15.77
C PRO A 141 -19.31 0.82 -14.68
N PHE A 142 -18.71 1.54 -13.74
CA PHE A 142 -18.04 0.94 -12.60
C PHE A 142 -19.06 0.35 -11.62
N THR A 143 -18.84 -0.90 -11.23
CA THR A 143 -19.65 -1.64 -10.27
C THR A 143 -18.85 -2.06 -9.05
N ARG A 144 -17.65 -2.63 -9.26
CA ARG A 144 -16.72 -3.08 -8.22
C ARG A 144 -15.28 -3.13 -8.76
N PHE A 145 -14.30 -3.20 -7.87
CA PHE A 145 -12.88 -3.17 -8.22
C PHE A 145 -12.37 -4.43 -8.91
N GLU A 146 -13.08 -5.54 -8.74
CA GLU A 146 -12.67 -6.81 -9.31
C GLU A 146 -13.08 -6.92 -10.79
N GLU A 147 -13.93 -6.06 -11.35
CA GLU A 147 -14.38 -6.22 -12.75
C GLU A 147 -14.26 -4.93 -13.57
N GLY A 148 -14.60 -5.04 -14.86
CA GLY A 148 -14.55 -3.92 -15.80
C GLY A 148 -13.15 -3.41 -16.08
N LEU A 149 -13.10 -2.19 -16.62
CA LEU A 149 -11.88 -1.53 -17.03
C LEU A 149 -10.86 -1.38 -15.90
N ILE A 150 -11.33 -1.05 -14.70
CA ILE A 150 -10.45 -0.86 -13.54
C ILE A 150 -9.69 -2.14 -13.17
N ALA A 151 -10.36 -3.30 -13.23
CA ALA A 151 -9.69 -4.58 -13.00
C ALA A 151 -8.71 -4.90 -14.13
N ALA A 152 -9.09 -4.65 -15.38
CA ALA A 152 -8.23 -4.89 -16.53
C ALA A 152 -6.94 -4.04 -16.48
N TRP A 153 -7.06 -2.77 -16.11
CA TRP A 153 -5.95 -1.83 -16.16
C TRP A 153 -5.14 -1.75 -14.87
N GLU A 154 -5.74 -1.95 -13.70
CA GLU A 154 -5.12 -1.59 -12.42
C GLU A 154 -4.85 -2.79 -11.49
N SER A 155 -5.39 -3.99 -11.77
CA SER A 155 -5.18 -5.20 -10.96
C SER A 155 -3.73 -5.74 -10.99
N TYR A 156 -2.87 -5.17 -11.82
CA TYR A 156 -1.47 -5.60 -11.91
C TYR A 156 -0.62 -5.09 -10.74
N LYS A 157 -0.97 -3.99 -10.06
CA LYS A 157 -0.10 -3.39 -9.03
C LYS A 157 0.19 -4.31 -7.85
N PRO A 158 -0.79 -5.03 -7.26
CA PRO A 158 -0.49 -5.98 -6.18
C PRO A 158 0.42 -7.12 -6.65
N ARG A 159 0.23 -7.61 -7.88
CA ARG A 159 1.08 -8.65 -8.49
C ARG A 159 2.50 -8.17 -8.74
N VAL A 160 2.68 -6.91 -9.16
CA VAL A 160 4.02 -6.29 -9.25
C VAL A 160 4.67 -6.21 -7.88
N ARG A 161 3.91 -5.83 -6.84
CA ARG A 161 4.42 -5.73 -5.48
C ARG A 161 4.89 -7.08 -4.93
N GLU A 162 4.08 -8.13 -5.11
CA GLU A 162 4.45 -9.49 -4.69
C GLU A 162 5.77 -9.92 -5.34
N LEU A 163 5.89 -9.78 -6.65
CA LEU A 163 7.12 -10.11 -7.37
C LEU A 163 8.30 -9.21 -6.96
N ALA A 164 8.05 -7.92 -6.68
CA ALA A 164 9.08 -7.01 -6.20
C ALA A 164 9.61 -7.45 -4.83
N LEU A 165 8.74 -7.86 -3.90
CA LEU A 165 9.14 -8.39 -2.59
C LEU A 165 9.95 -9.69 -2.71
N GLU A 166 9.53 -10.60 -3.60
CA GLU A 166 10.26 -11.85 -3.90
C GLU A 166 11.67 -11.60 -4.43
N ARG A 167 11.87 -10.54 -5.23
CA ARG A 167 13.19 -10.15 -5.74
C ARG A 167 14.03 -9.40 -4.70
N LEU A 168 13.38 -8.50 -3.96
CA LEU A 168 14.00 -7.62 -2.98
C LEU A 168 14.65 -8.39 -1.83
N ARG A 169 13.93 -9.39 -1.28
CA ARG A 169 14.37 -10.24 -0.16
C ARG A 169 14.96 -9.46 1.01
N ALA A 170 14.32 -8.35 1.38
CA ALA A 170 14.86 -7.44 2.39
C ALA A 170 15.02 -8.09 3.77
N ASN A 171 14.23 -9.12 4.08
CA ASN A 171 14.34 -9.90 5.32
C ASN A 171 15.67 -10.65 5.46
N GLU A 172 16.39 -10.90 4.35
CA GLU A 172 17.69 -11.57 4.35
C GLU A 172 18.87 -10.60 4.54
N TRP A 173 18.63 -9.28 4.46
CA TRP A 173 19.69 -8.28 4.50
C TRP A 173 20.34 -8.18 5.88
N GLN A 174 21.65 -7.97 5.87
CA GLN A 174 22.54 -7.81 7.02
C GLN A 174 23.20 -6.42 7.01
N LEU A 175 23.57 -5.93 8.20
CA LEU A 175 24.20 -4.61 8.35
C LEU A 175 25.54 -4.50 7.61
N GLU A 176 26.28 -5.60 7.52
CA GLU A 176 27.59 -5.65 6.87
C GLU A 176 27.50 -5.50 5.35
N GLN A 177 26.32 -5.71 4.77
CA GLN A 177 26.08 -5.51 3.32
C GLN A 177 25.96 -4.03 2.95
N ILE A 178 25.87 -3.11 3.91
CA ILE A 178 25.77 -1.67 3.65
C ILE A 178 27.09 -1.13 3.09
N GLY A 179 27.05 -0.62 1.86
CA GLY A 179 28.20 -0.17 1.08
C GLY A 179 28.78 -1.23 0.13
N SER A 180 28.25 -2.45 0.11
CA SER A 180 28.71 -3.54 -0.76
C SER A 180 28.16 -3.47 -2.19
N GLY A 181 27.03 -2.79 -2.39
CA GLY A 181 26.28 -2.81 -3.65
C GLY A 181 25.22 -3.91 -3.76
N GLU A 182 25.19 -4.87 -2.83
CA GLU A 182 24.23 -5.97 -2.85
C GLU A 182 22.78 -5.50 -2.61
N ILE A 183 22.57 -4.56 -1.69
CA ILE A 183 21.23 -4.03 -1.34
C ILE A 183 20.69 -3.24 -2.53
N VAL A 184 21.50 -2.34 -3.10
CA VAL A 184 21.12 -1.57 -4.28
C VAL A 184 20.84 -2.49 -5.47
N ALA A 185 21.63 -3.54 -5.68
CA ALA A 185 21.39 -4.50 -6.75
C ALA A 185 20.02 -5.20 -6.61
N LYS A 186 19.64 -5.61 -5.39
CA LYS A 186 18.30 -6.18 -5.13
C LYS A 186 17.17 -5.19 -5.36
N VAL A 187 17.37 -3.93 -4.98
CA VAL A 187 16.39 -2.87 -5.22
C VAL A 187 16.22 -2.60 -6.70
N ILE A 188 17.31 -2.57 -7.48
CA ILE A 188 17.26 -2.44 -8.94
C ILE A 188 16.48 -3.61 -9.56
N ASP A 189 16.76 -4.85 -9.15
CA ASP A 189 16.06 -6.04 -9.65
C ASP A 189 14.55 -6.03 -9.32
N ALA A 190 14.18 -5.53 -8.14
CA ALA A 190 12.80 -5.33 -7.73
C ALA A 190 12.08 -4.22 -8.52
N ILE A 191 12.81 -3.22 -9.03
CA ILE A 191 12.27 -2.15 -9.89
C ILE A 191 12.12 -2.64 -11.33
N GLU A 192 13.14 -3.31 -11.88
CA GLU A 192 13.26 -3.74 -13.28
C GLU A 192 12.48 -5.03 -13.55
N ILE A 193 11.18 -5.00 -13.24
CA ILE A 193 10.26 -6.10 -13.53
C ILE A 193 9.75 -5.93 -14.96
N GLN A 194 10.31 -6.75 -15.86
CA GLN A 194 9.83 -6.92 -17.22
C GLN A 194 9.30 -8.33 -17.41
N SER A 195 8.18 -8.45 -18.10
CA SER A 195 7.75 -9.75 -18.61
C SER A 195 8.57 -10.16 -19.83
N THR A 196 9.18 -11.35 -19.77
CA THR A 196 9.73 -12.06 -20.93
C THR A 196 8.79 -13.17 -21.43
N ARG A 197 7.98 -13.79 -20.55
CA ARG A 197 6.94 -14.81 -20.84
C ARG A 197 5.80 -14.84 -19.80
N GLY A 198 5.28 -13.69 -19.39
CA GLY A 198 4.16 -13.53 -18.43
C GLY A 198 3.35 -12.22 -18.58
N ASP A 199 2.42 -11.92 -17.66
CA ASP A 199 1.42 -10.83 -17.83
C ASP A 199 1.68 -9.58 -16.96
N VAL A 200 2.90 -9.38 -16.42
CA VAL A 200 3.15 -8.30 -15.44
C VAL A 200 4.47 -7.56 -15.72
N SER A 201 4.38 -6.24 -15.88
CA SER A 201 5.49 -5.30 -16.04
C SER A 201 5.35 -4.18 -15.01
N ASN A 202 6.45 -3.71 -14.42
CA ASN A 202 6.40 -2.54 -13.55
C ASN A 202 6.22 -1.27 -14.38
N ASN A 203 5.01 -0.72 -14.37
CA ASN A 203 4.66 0.52 -15.05
C ASN A 203 4.48 1.70 -14.08
N MET A 204 4.70 1.50 -12.78
CA MET A 204 4.57 2.55 -11.75
C MET A 204 5.82 3.44 -11.67
N VAL A 205 6.95 2.95 -12.17
CA VAL A 205 8.24 3.65 -12.18
C VAL A 205 8.79 3.63 -13.60
N PHE A 206 9.32 4.75 -14.07
CA PHE A 206 9.94 4.81 -15.40
C PHE A 206 11.36 4.26 -15.36
N TRP A 207 11.52 2.95 -15.53
CA TRP A 207 12.83 2.27 -15.39
C TRP A 207 13.48 1.87 -16.72
N GLN A 208 12.73 1.84 -17.82
CA GLN A 208 13.23 1.38 -19.13
C GLN A 208 14.20 2.40 -19.76
N ASN A 209 15.24 1.91 -20.44
CA ASN A 209 16.20 2.75 -21.14
C ASN A 209 15.70 3.23 -22.53
N ARG A 210 14.38 3.44 -22.70
CA ARG A 210 13.78 3.82 -23.99
C ARG A 210 14.13 5.25 -24.41
N PHE A 211 14.23 6.16 -23.45
CA PHE A 211 14.55 7.57 -23.66
C PHE A 211 15.96 7.93 -23.14
N GLY A 212 16.82 6.93 -22.98
CA GLY A 212 18.18 7.11 -22.47
C GLY A 212 18.30 7.10 -20.94
N HIS A 213 19.53 6.90 -20.49
CA HIS A 213 19.86 6.63 -19.08
C HIS A 213 19.40 7.75 -18.12
N ALA A 214 19.48 9.00 -18.57
CA ALA A 214 19.08 10.19 -17.80
C ALA A 214 17.59 10.20 -17.38
N ASN A 215 16.73 9.52 -18.15
CA ASN A 215 15.30 9.53 -17.93
C ASN A 215 14.82 8.45 -16.95
N ARG A 216 15.66 7.47 -16.62
CA ARG A 216 15.31 6.40 -15.68
C ARG A 216 15.11 6.98 -14.29
N ASP A 217 14.01 6.64 -13.63
CA ASP A 217 13.70 7.16 -12.30
C ASP A 217 14.72 6.70 -11.25
N HIS A 218 15.18 5.45 -11.34
CA HIS A 218 16.20 4.86 -10.46
C HIS A 218 17.64 5.04 -10.94
N ARG A 219 17.89 6.04 -11.80
CA ARG A 219 19.23 6.35 -12.32
C ARG A 219 20.27 6.50 -11.21
N ALA A 220 19.93 7.18 -10.12
CA ALA A 220 20.84 7.39 -8.99
C ALA A 220 21.33 6.06 -8.39
N PHE A 221 20.50 5.02 -8.38
CA PHE A 221 20.89 3.70 -7.87
C PHE A 221 21.85 2.98 -8.83
N ILE A 222 21.60 3.08 -10.14
CA ILE A 222 22.48 2.52 -11.16
C ILE A 222 23.86 3.22 -11.13
N GLU A 223 23.87 4.55 -11.04
CA GLU A 223 25.10 5.34 -10.96
C GLU A 223 25.87 5.06 -9.68
N ALA A 224 25.19 4.92 -8.54
CA ALA A 224 25.81 4.55 -7.27
C ALA A 224 26.42 3.15 -7.32
N ALA A 225 25.72 2.17 -7.91
CA ALA A 225 26.25 0.81 -8.09
C ALA A 225 27.48 0.77 -9.02
N ALA A 226 27.50 1.62 -10.06
CA ALA A 226 28.59 1.65 -11.04
C ALA A 226 29.82 2.43 -10.54
N THR A 227 29.63 3.49 -9.76
CA THR A 227 30.69 4.44 -9.38
C THR A 227 31.09 4.39 -7.91
N GLY A 228 30.28 3.76 -7.06
CA GLY A 228 30.42 3.78 -5.60
C GLY A 228 30.01 5.10 -4.95
N HIS A 229 29.76 6.16 -5.73
CA HIS A 229 29.37 7.47 -5.19
C HIS A 229 27.98 7.43 -4.55
N HIS A 230 27.88 7.92 -3.31
CA HIS A 230 26.68 7.80 -2.44
C HIS A 230 26.19 6.38 -2.18
N LEU A 231 26.91 5.32 -2.60
CA LEU A 231 26.42 3.93 -2.50
C LEU A 231 26.07 3.54 -1.06
N LYS A 232 27.01 3.78 -0.13
CA LYS A 232 26.81 3.48 1.29
C LYS A 232 25.62 4.25 1.90
N GLU A 233 25.46 5.52 1.55
CA GLU A 233 24.36 6.37 2.04
C GLU A 233 23.01 5.88 1.52
N ILE A 234 22.94 5.52 0.23
CA ILE A 234 21.75 4.95 -0.40
C ILE A 234 21.41 3.60 0.25
N GLU A 235 22.37 2.70 0.37
CA GLU A 235 22.15 1.38 0.98
C GLU A 235 21.76 1.48 2.45
N GLN A 236 22.31 2.43 3.21
CA GLN A 236 21.87 2.69 4.59
C GLN A 236 20.39 3.10 4.64
N LEU A 237 19.95 4.03 3.79
CA LEU A 237 18.55 4.48 3.76
C LEU A 237 17.60 3.37 3.30
N LEU A 238 18.01 2.56 2.32
CA LEU A 238 17.24 1.41 1.85
C LEU A 238 17.15 0.33 2.93
N TYR A 239 18.26 0.02 3.61
CA TYR A 239 18.27 -0.90 4.74
C TYR A 239 17.34 -0.39 5.84
N ASP A 240 17.45 0.89 6.21
CA ASP A 240 16.60 1.51 7.23
C ASP A 240 15.11 1.48 6.85
N LEU A 241 14.78 1.59 5.55
CA LEU A 241 13.40 1.49 5.07
C LEU A 241 12.76 0.12 5.33
N TYR A 242 13.51 -0.97 5.15
CA TYR A 242 12.94 -2.32 5.20
C TYR A 242 13.32 -3.12 6.45
N ARG A 243 14.40 -2.74 7.15
CA ARG A 243 14.96 -3.46 8.30
C ARG A 243 15.22 -2.61 9.53
N GLY A 244 15.38 -1.29 9.36
CA GLY A 244 15.68 -0.38 10.47
C GLY A 244 14.46 0.24 11.12
N GLU A 245 14.72 1.03 12.16
CA GLU A 245 13.72 1.77 12.94
C GLU A 245 13.77 3.29 12.70
N ARG A 246 14.57 3.73 11.71
CA ARG A 246 14.69 5.16 11.39
C ARG A 246 13.31 5.70 10.98
N PRO A 247 12.94 6.93 11.40
CA PRO A 247 11.68 7.53 10.99
C PRO A 247 11.53 7.57 9.47
N GLU A 248 10.35 7.15 9.00
CA GLU A 248 9.97 7.13 7.59
C GLU A 248 10.16 8.49 6.91
N SER A 249 9.90 9.58 7.64
CA SER A 249 10.13 10.95 7.18
C SER A 249 11.58 11.23 6.82
N SER A 250 12.51 10.88 7.73
CA SER A 250 13.94 11.05 7.52
C SER A 250 14.46 10.18 6.37
N ILE A 251 13.93 8.96 6.23
CA ILE A 251 14.29 8.07 5.12
C ILE A 251 13.81 8.67 3.79
N PHE A 252 12.55 9.09 3.73
CA PHE A 252 11.94 9.64 2.53
C PHE A 252 12.69 10.89 2.05
N ASP A 253 12.92 11.86 2.95
CA ASP A 253 13.60 13.11 2.60
C ASP A 253 15.08 12.87 2.24
N GLY A 254 15.73 11.91 2.89
CA GLY A 254 17.09 11.48 2.52
C GLY A 254 17.15 10.90 1.11
N LEU A 255 16.24 9.98 0.77
CA LEU A 255 16.15 9.43 -0.59
C LEU A 255 15.76 10.49 -1.62
N SER A 256 14.92 11.47 -1.24
CA SER A 256 14.57 12.61 -2.09
C SER A 256 15.81 13.43 -2.46
N GLY A 257 16.68 13.72 -1.49
CA GLY A 257 17.95 14.40 -1.72
C GLY A 257 18.86 13.63 -2.69
N LEU A 258 19.09 12.34 -2.44
CA LEU A 258 20.02 11.51 -3.21
C LEU A 258 19.53 11.17 -4.62
N THR A 259 18.21 11.20 -4.85
CA THR A 259 17.62 10.86 -6.15
C THR A 259 17.24 12.09 -6.96
N SER A 260 17.56 13.31 -6.51
CA SER A 260 17.10 14.57 -7.14
C SER A 260 15.57 14.70 -7.23
N GLY A 261 14.89 14.29 -6.16
CA GLY A 261 13.43 14.42 -6.03
C GLY A 261 12.63 13.52 -6.95
N LYS A 262 13.11 12.28 -7.19
CA LYS A 262 12.40 11.28 -8.01
C LYS A 262 11.22 10.69 -7.24
N TYR A 263 10.14 11.47 -7.18
CA TYR A 263 8.95 11.15 -6.40
C TYR A 263 8.33 9.76 -6.72
N PRO A 264 8.11 9.38 -8.00
CA PRO A 264 7.55 8.07 -8.32
C PRO A 264 8.39 6.90 -7.80
N LEU A 265 9.73 7.03 -7.85
CA LEU A 265 10.65 6.03 -7.34
C LEU A 265 10.47 5.84 -5.83
N ILE A 266 10.51 6.92 -5.06
CA ILE A 266 10.48 6.85 -3.60
C ILE A 266 9.11 6.35 -3.13
N ALA A 267 8.03 6.87 -3.72
CA ALA A 267 6.67 6.40 -3.43
C ALA A 267 6.49 4.91 -3.75
N TYR A 268 7.11 4.42 -4.83
CA TYR A 268 7.09 3.00 -5.16
C TYR A 268 7.82 2.14 -4.11
N LEU A 269 8.98 2.57 -3.61
CA LEU A 269 9.69 1.86 -2.53
C LEU A 269 8.85 1.77 -1.25
N PHE A 270 8.15 2.85 -0.89
CA PHE A 270 7.23 2.86 0.25
C PHE A 270 5.99 1.98 0.01
N PHE A 271 5.44 1.98 -1.20
CA PHE A 271 4.35 1.07 -1.60
C PHE A 271 4.76 -0.41 -1.49
N ILE A 272 6.01 -0.75 -1.84
CA ILE A 272 6.53 -2.11 -1.61
C ILE A 272 6.57 -2.41 -0.11
N LYS A 273 7.09 -1.48 0.71
CA LYS A 273 7.18 -1.64 2.17
C LYS A 273 5.81 -1.97 2.77
N ASP A 274 4.79 -1.15 2.50
CA ASP A 274 3.45 -1.34 3.07
C ASP A 274 2.36 -0.75 2.16
N MET A 275 1.65 -1.63 1.45
CA MET A 275 0.59 -1.24 0.52
C MET A 275 -0.68 -0.77 1.23
N ASP A 276 -0.84 -1.03 2.53
CA ASP A 276 -2.02 -0.56 3.28
C ASP A 276 -1.82 0.86 3.82
N ARG A 277 -0.59 1.39 3.75
CA ARG A 277 -0.23 2.75 4.22
C ARG A 277 0.28 3.68 3.12
N PHE A 278 0.93 3.13 2.09
CA PHE A 278 1.70 3.92 1.13
C PHE A 278 1.33 3.60 -0.31
N MET A 279 1.00 4.61 -1.08
CA MET A 279 0.58 4.48 -2.48
C MET A 279 1.67 4.96 -3.44
N PRO A 280 1.78 4.35 -4.63
CA PRO A 280 2.63 4.89 -5.69
C PRO A 280 2.07 6.26 -6.13
N ILE A 281 2.90 7.07 -6.79
CA ILE A 281 2.48 8.39 -7.27
C ILE A 281 3.02 8.68 -8.65
N GLN A 282 2.14 9.24 -9.48
CA GLN A 282 2.51 9.83 -10.76
C GLN A 282 2.00 11.27 -10.76
N PRO A 283 2.89 12.26 -10.53
CA PRO A 283 2.45 13.60 -10.14
C PRO A 283 1.47 14.30 -11.09
N THR A 284 1.72 14.24 -12.40
CA THR A 284 0.86 14.96 -13.37
C THR A 284 -0.52 14.37 -13.51
N GLY A 285 -0.69 13.08 -13.24
CA GLY A 285 -1.98 12.40 -13.22
C GLY A 285 -2.74 12.71 -11.94
N PHE A 286 -2.08 12.64 -10.78
CA PHE A 286 -2.73 12.94 -9.51
C PHE A 286 -3.12 14.42 -9.36
N ASP A 287 -2.25 15.35 -9.78
CA ASP A 287 -2.60 16.76 -9.82
C ASP A 287 -3.83 17.04 -10.70
N ARG A 288 -4.02 16.28 -11.79
CA ARG A 288 -5.20 16.43 -12.67
C ARG A 288 -6.49 16.00 -11.97
N VAL A 289 -6.50 14.82 -11.37
CA VAL A 289 -7.71 14.29 -10.72
C VAL A 289 -8.01 15.04 -9.43
N PHE A 290 -6.99 15.48 -8.68
CA PHE A 290 -7.21 16.33 -7.50
C PHE A 290 -7.86 17.67 -7.87
N ALA A 291 -7.41 18.30 -8.95
CA ALA A 291 -8.08 19.49 -9.47
C ALA A 291 -9.54 19.22 -9.87
N GLU A 292 -9.82 18.08 -10.53
CA GLU A 292 -11.20 17.70 -10.92
C GLU A 292 -12.11 17.50 -9.70
N ILE A 293 -11.61 16.87 -8.63
CA ILE A 293 -12.43 16.60 -7.43
C ILE A 293 -12.50 17.78 -6.45
N GLY A 294 -11.95 18.94 -6.83
CA GLY A 294 -11.96 20.15 -6.00
C GLY A 294 -10.94 20.14 -4.87
N PHE A 295 -9.93 19.28 -4.93
CA PHE A 295 -8.84 19.22 -3.96
C PHE A 295 -7.62 20.00 -4.48
N ASP A 296 -7.38 21.19 -3.92
CA ASP A 296 -6.23 22.04 -4.28
C ASP A 296 -4.94 21.52 -3.64
N PHE A 297 -4.36 20.50 -4.28
CA PHE A 297 -3.15 19.84 -3.83
C PHE A 297 -2.21 19.56 -5.02
N ARG A 298 -0.92 19.86 -4.83
CA ARG A 298 0.12 19.74 -5.87
C ARG A 298 1.21 18.78 -5.42
N THR A 299 1.49 17.82 -6.28
CA THR A 299 2.52 16.78 -6.10
C THR A 299 3.69 17.01 -7.05
N LEU A 300 3.48 17.73 -8.16
CA LEU A 300 4.52 18.05 -9.11
C LEU A 300 5.59 18.94 -8.47
N ARG A 301 6.86 18.47 -8.53
CA ARG A 301 8.04 19.14 -7.91
C ARG A 301 7.93 19.34 -6.39
N ALA A 302 7.06 18.57 -5.71
CA ALA A 302 6.83 18.66 -4.28
C ALA A 302 7.33 17.42 -3.50
N CYS A 303 8.36 16.75 -4.01
CA CYS A 303 8.89 15.49 -3.47
C CYS A 303 9.47 15.67 -2.05
N SER A 304 8.66 15.41 -1.03
CA SER A 304 8.98 15.49 0.40
C SER A 304 8.07 14.59 1.21
N TRP A 305 8.50 14.20 2.41
CA TRP A 305 7.67 13.40 3.31
C TRP A 305 6.32 14.06 3.61
N SER A 306 6.33 15.37 3.93
CA SER A 306 5.10 16.08 4.28
C SER A 306 4.06 16.03 3.16
N ASN A 307 4.49 16.25 1.91
CA ASN A 307 3.60 16.15 0.77
C ASN A 307 3.13 14.70 0.55
N TYR A 308 4.01 13.71 0.73
CA TYR A 308 3.65 12.31 0.53
C TYR A 308 2.68 11.78 1.59
N ALA A 309 2.84 12.20 2.84
CA ALA A 309 1.91 11.87 3.91
C ALA A 309 0.51 12.45 3.63
N GLU A 310 0.45 13.71 3.18
CA GLU A 310 -0.82 14.37 2.80
C GLU A 310 -1.48 13.70 1.58
N PHE A 311 -0.68 13.30 0.59
CA PHE A 311 -1.13 12.52 -0.56
C PHE A 311 -1.81 11.20 -0.13
N ASN A 312 -1.17 10.41 0.75
CA ASN A 312 -1.73 9.15 1.22
C ASN A 312 -2.99 9.38 2.07
N ALA A 313 -3.00 10.42 2.91
CA ALA A 313 -4.19 10.79 3.70
C ALA A 313 -5.37 11.20 2.80
N ALA A 314 -5.11 11.91 1.70
CA ALA A 314 -6.14 12.27 0.73
C ALA A 314 -6.75 11.02 0.06
N ILE A 315 -5.91 10.05 -0.32
CA ILE A 315 -6.40 8.78 -0.89
C ILE A 315 -7.22 8.00 0.14
N ASP A 316 -6.79 7.94 1.40
CA ASP A 316 -7.56 7.24 2.44
C ASP A 316 -8.90 7.91 2.73
N HIS A 317 -8.97 9.25 2.70
CA HIS A 317 -10.26 9.95 2.80
C HIS A 317 -11.17 9.62 1.61
N ILE A 318 -10.64 9.66 0.38
CA ILE A 318 -11.38 9.28 -0.82
C ILE A 318 -11.85 7.83 -0.75
N ARG A 319 -11.05 6.93 -0.17
CA ARG A 319 -11.45 5.53 0.09
C ARG A 319 -12.71 5.46 0.96
N GLN A 320 -12.81 6.29 2.00
CA GLN A 320 -14.03 6.37 2.82
C GLN A 320 -15.22 6.89 2.00
N CYS A 321 -15.01 7.93 1.20
CA CYS A 321 -16.07 8.44 0.32
C CYS A 321 -16.56 7.37 -0.68
N ILE A 322 -15.65 6.59 -1.27
CA ILE A 322 -15.99 5.47 -2.16
C ILE A 322 -16.87 4.45 -1.44
N ILE A 323 -16.51 4.06 -0.21
CA ILE A 323 -17.30 3.09 0.58
C ILE A 323 -18.73 3.60 0.78
N VAL A 324 -18.87 4.88 1.16
CA VAL A 324 -20.18 5.51 1.38
C VAL A 324 -21.00 5.55 0.09
N GLU A 325 -20.41 6.02 -1.01
CA GLU A 325 -21.09 6.23 -2.28
C GLU A 325 -21.48 4.90 -2.96
N THR A 326 -20.57 3.92 -2.95
CA THR A 326 -20.74 2.65 -3.67
C THR A 326 -21.34 1.53 -2.83
N LYS A 327 -21.34 1.67 -1.49
CA LYS A 327 -21.72 0.64 -0.52
C LYS A 327 -20.89 -0.65 -0.60
N LEU A 328 -19.76 -0.62 -1.30
CA LEU A 328 -18.84 -1.75 -1.40
C LEU A 328 -18.19 -2.02 -0.04
N GLN A 329 -18.06 -3.30 0.27
CA GLN A 329 -17.31 -3.77 1.43
C GLN A 329 -15.84 -3.99 1.05
N ASN A 330 -14.93 -3.83 2.00
CA ASN A 330 -13.50 -4.15 1.84
C ASN A 330 -12.76 -3.33 0.76
N VAL A 331 -13.10 -2.05 0.56
CA VAL A 331 -12.31 -1.17 -0.31
C VAL A 331 -10.94 -0.89 0.31
N ARG A 332 -9.87 -1.32 -0.36
CA ARG A 332 -8.47 -1.13 0.10
C ARG A 332 -7.93 0.23 -0.34
N LEU A 333 -6.83 0.66 0.25
CA LEU A 333 -6.16 1.91 -0.14
C LEU A 333 -5.73 1.93 -1.61
N ILE A 334 -5.22 0.79 -2.11
CA ILE A 334 -4.82 0.61 -3.50
C ILE A 334 -6.00 0.68 -4.48
N ASP A 335 -7.21 0.35 -4.03
CA ASP A 335 -8.42 0.42 -4.85
C ASP A 335 -8.82 1.89 -5.06
N ALA A 336 -8.80 2.69 -3.99
CA ALA A 336 -9.02 4.14 -4.08
C ALA A 336 -7.98 4.84 -4.96
N HIS A 337 -6.69 4.51 -4.80
CA HIS A 337 -5.64 5.00 -5.69
C HIS A 337 -5.93 4.62 -7.16
N SER A 338 -6.33 3.37 -7.41
CA SER A 338 -6.58 2.87 -8.77
C SER A 338 -7.77 3.54 -9.44
N LEU A 339 -8.82 3.86 -8.68
CA LEU A 339 -9.96 4.64 -9.17
C LEU A 339 -9.52 6.04 -9.59
N LEU A 340 -8.75 6.74 -8.75
CA LEU A 340 -8.24 8.08 -9.06
C LEU A 340 -7.32 8.09 -10.28
N TRP A 341 -6.48 7.07 -10.40
CA TRP A 341 -5.60 6.91 -11.56
C TRP A 341 -6.38 6.67 -12.85
N LEU A 342 -7.40 5.80 -12.82
CA LEU A 342 -8.28 5.56 -13.96
C LEU A 342 -9.04 6.84 -14.33
N PHE A 343 -9.59 7.54 -13.33
CA PHE A 343 -10.30 8.80 -13.53
C PHE A 343 -9.41 9.86 -14.17
N SER A 344 -8.18 10.04 -13.67
CA SER A 344 -7.19 10.93 -14.28
C SER A 344 -6.90 10.58 -15.75
N THR A 345 -6.87 9.29 -16.08
CA THR A 345 -6.62 8.80 -17.43
C THR A 345 -7.80 9.10 -18.35
N LEU A 346 -9.03 8.84 -17.89
CA LEU A 346 -10.25 9.17 -18.63
C LEU A 346 -10.38 10.67 -18.89
N LEU A 347 -10.07 11.53 -17.91
CA LEU A 347 -10.04 12.99 -18.09
C LEU A 347 -9.04 13.42 -19.17
N LYS A 348 -7.87 12.78 -19.21
CA LYS A 348 -6.85 13.02 -20.24
C LYS A 348 -7.32 12.57 -21.63
N MET A 349 -8.03 11.46 -21.71
CA MET A 349 -8.58 10.97 -22.98
C MET A 349 -9.72 11.87 -23.46
N GLU A 350 -10.55 12.37 -22.55
CA GLU A 350 -11.60 13.34 -22.86
C GLU A 350 -11.02 14.61 -23.46
N SER A 351 -10.01 15.22 -22.82
CA SER A 351 -9.40 16.47 -23.29
C SER A 351 -8.72 16.33 -24.65
N LYS A 352 -8.40 15.10 -25.07
CA LYS A 352 -7.86 14.77 -26.39
C LYS A 352 -8.92 14.32 -27.41
N GLY A 353 -10.19 14.24 -27.03
CA GLY A 353 -11.25 13.71 -27.88
C GLY A 353 -11.10 12.22 -28.20
N GLU A 354 -10.46 11.45 -27.32
CA GLU A 354 -10.14 10.02 -27.53
C GLU A 354 -11.17 9.06 -26.93
N LEU A 355 -12.17 9.56 -26.19
CA LEU A 355 -13.17 8.70 -25.53
C LEU A 355 -14.08 7.96 -26.51
N SER A 356 -14.49 8.61 -27.61
CA SER A 356 -15.38 8.03 -28.62
C SER A 356 -14.69 7.09 -29.61
N LYS A 357 -13.36 6.94 -29.53
CA LYS A 357 -12.63 5.95 -30.35
C LYS A 357 -12.86 4.51 -29.89
N GLY A 358 -13.61 4.33 -28.79
CA GLY A 358 -13.94 3.06 -28.17
C GLY A 358 -12.70 2.29 -27.73
N ALA A 359 -12.85 1.33 -26.84
CA ALA A 359 -11.94 0.20 -26.86
C ALA A 359 -12.07 -0.43 -28.26
N LYS A 360 -11.12 -0.17 -29.18
CA LYS A 360 -10.91 -1.08 -30.30
C LYS A 360 -10.72 -2.44 -29.65
N SER A 361 -11.71 -3.31 -29.81
CA SER A 361 -11.78 -4.64 -29.24
C SER A 361 -10.57 -5.46 -29.68
N ASN A 362 -9.51 -5.36 -28.90
CA ASN A 362 -8.33 -6.22 -28.92
C ASN A 362 -7.52 -5.92 -27.65
N GLU A 363 -8.08 -6.23 -26.48
CA GLU A 363 -7.33 -6.59 -25.26
C GLU A 363 -8.32 -6.97 -24.16
N THR A 364 -8.58 -8.28 -24.07
CA THR A 364 -8.89 -9.03 -22.84
C THR A 364 -9.82 -8.35 -21.82
N PHE A 365 -11.12 -8.47 -22.09
CA PHE A 365 -12.11 -8.52 -21.03
C PHE A 365 -11.73 -9.65 -20.07
N LEU A 366 -11.21 -9.31 -18.89
CA LEU A 366 -11.00 -10.29 -17.85
C LEU A 366 -12.34 -10.57 -17.14
N GLY A 367 -13.16 -11.43 -17.75
CA GLY A 367 -14.30 -12.05 -17.07
C GLY A 367 -13.82 -12.95 -15.93
N ALA A 368 -14.74 -13.46 -15.11
CA ALA A 368 -14.42 -14.44 -14.07
C ALA A 368 -13.57 -15.60 -14.60
N ARG A 369 -13.80 -15.98 -15.86
CA ARG A 369 -13.04 -16.99 -16.60
C ARG A 369 -11.58 -16.62 -16.82
N GLU A 370 -11.28 -15.42 -17.32
CA GLU A 370 -9.90 -15.00 -17.56
C GLU A 370 -9.14 -14.75 -16.26
N LYS A 371 -9.83 -14.37 -15.16
CA LYS A 371 -9.21 -14.30 -13.84
C LYS A 371 -8.80 -15.66 -13.34
N SER A 372 -9.68 -16.66 -13.45
CA SER A 372 -9.34 -18.05 -13.15
C SER A 372 -8.20 -18.54 -14.03
N ILE A 373 -8.15 -18.17 -15.32
CA ILE A 373 -7.03 -18.50 -16.20
C ILE A 373 -5.73 -17.83 -15.72
N ALA A 374 -5.76 -16.57 -15.28
CA ALA A 374 -4.60 -15.87 -14.75
C ALA A 374 -4.12 -16.47 -13.41
N GLU A 375 -5.03 -16.81 -12.51
CA GLU A 375 -4.74 -17.50 -11.24
C GLU A 375 -4.19 -18.91 -11.47
N ILE A 376 -4.76 -19.66 -12.42
CA ILE A 376 -4.26 -20.97 -12.84
C ILE A 376 -2.85 -20.82 -13.42
N LYS A 377 -2.62 -19.86 -14.33
CA LYS A 377 -1.28 -19.59 -14.89
C LYS A 377 -0.26 -19.22 -13.81
N TYR A 378 -0.65 -18.38 -12.85
CA TYR A 378 0.19 -17.99 -11.73
C TYR A 378 0.51 -19.18 -10.82
N SER A 379 -0.50 -19.98 -10.45
CA SER A 379 -0.34 -21.19 -9.64
C SER A 379 0.53 -22.24 -10.33
N VAL A 380 0.36 -22.43 -11.65
CA VAL A 380 1.22 -23.31 -12.47
C VAL A 380 2.65 -22.78 -12.53
N GLY A 381 2.85 -21.48 -12.74
CA GLY A 381 4.18 -20.86 -12.74
C GLY A 381 4.88 -21.03 -11.39
N LYS A 382 4.18 -20.74 -10.29
CA LYS A 382 4.66 -20.93 -8.92
C LYS A 382 4.99 -22.40 -8.64
N THR A 383 4.12 -23.33 -9.04
CA THR A 383 4.34 -24.77 -8.85
C THR A 383 5.51 -25.27 -9.68
N ALA A 384 5.63 -24.85 -10.94
CA ALA A 384 6.72 -25.26 -11.84
C ALA A 384 8.09 -24.72 -11.39
N VAL A 385 8.15 -23.47 -10.92
CA VAL A 385 9.38 -22.86 -10.36
C VAL A 385 9.78 -23.52 -9.04
N ASN A 386 8.81 -23.96 -8.23
CA ASN A 386 9.06 -24.66 -6.97
C ASN A 386 9.27 -26.19 -7.14
N SER A 387 9.03 -26.74 -8.34
CA SER A 387 9.20 -28.17 -8.62
C SER A 387 10.65 -28.51 -8.99
N ASN A 388 11.60 -28.20 -8.09
CA ASN A 388 13.02 -28.55 -8.26
C ASN A 388 13.36 -29.95 -7.73
N GLY A 389 12.39 -30.87 -7.73
CA GLY A 389 12.58 -32.25 -7.23
C GLY A 389 12.87 -32.34 -5.72
N GLN A 390 12.58 -31.30 -4.94
CA GLN A 390 12.82 -31.29 -3.50
C GLN A 390 11.87 -32.24 -2.76
N VAL A 391 12.42 -33.03 -1.85
CA VAL A 391 11.65 -33.82 -0.89
C VAL A 391 11.16 -32.88 0.20
N ILE A 392 9.85 -32.63 0.22
CA ILE A 392 9.20 -31.83 1.27
C ILE A 392 8.89 -32.75 2.45
N GLU A 393 9.55 -32.54 3.58
CA GLU A 393 9.19 -33.21 4.84
C GLU A 393 7.80 -32.75 5.28
N THR A 394 6.82 -33.66 5.21
CA THR A 394 5.46 -33.37 5.67
C THR A 394 5.35 -33.69 7.16
N LYS A 395 4.94 -32.71 7.97
CA LYS A 395 4.67 -32.91 9.39
C LYS A 395 3.50 -33.89 9.55
N VAL A 396 3.79 -35.14 9.89
CA VAL A 396 2.77 -36.18 10.10
C VAL A 396 1.96 -35.79 11.35
N LYS A 397 0.67 -35.49 11.19
CA LYS A 397 -0.24 -35.24 12.31
C LYS A 397 -0.26 -36.47 13.23
N ASN A 398 -0.18 -36.25 14.54
CA ASN A 398 -0.30 -37.34 15.52
C ASN A 398 -1.72 -37.94 15.44
N LYS A 399 -1.82 -39.23 15.11
CA LYS A 399 -3.08 -39.95 14.94
C LYS A 399 -3.15 -41.07 15.98
N GLU A 400 -3.71 -40.76 17.13
CA GLU A 400 -3.95 -41.75 18.19
C GLU A 400 -5.25 -42.52 17.92
N LEU A 401 -5.20 -43.84 18.14
CA LEU A 401 -6.38 -44.69 18.24
C LEU A 401 -6.83 -44.66 19.70
N ARG A 402 -7.97 -44.02 19.99
CA ARG A 402 -8.47 -43.81 21.36
C ARG A 402 -9.51 -44.87 21.76
N MET A 403 -9.31 -46.10 21.30
CA MET A 403 -10.14 -47.26 21.61
C MET A 403 -9.31 -48.54 21.47
N THR A 404 -9.73 -49.60 22.13
CA THR A 404 -9.13 -50.93 21.99
C THR A 404 -9.50 -51.58 20.66
N ASP A 405 -8.74 -52.58 20.23
CA ASP A 405 -9.04 -53.33 19.00
C ASP A 405 -10.43 -53.99 19.03
N THR A 406 -10.88 -54.46 20.21
CA THR A 406 -12.22 -55.03 20.40
C THR A 406 -13.32 -53.99 20.24
N GLU A 407 -13.12 -52.79 20.78
CA GLU A 407 -14.06 -51.67 20.62
C GLU A 407 -14.11 -51.18 19.16
N LEU A 408 -12.97 -51.20 18.46
CA LEU A 408 -12.90 -50.86 17.05
C LEU A 408 -13.62 -51.89 16.18
N ASP A 409 -13.43 -53.19 16.39
CA ASP A 409 -14.16 -54.25 15.63
C ASP A 409 -15.68 -54.13 15.84
N GLN A 410 -16.12 -53.92 17.08
CA GLN A 410 -17.53 -53.71 17.40
C GLN A 410 -18.08 -52.45 16.70
N LEU A 411 -17.34 -51.34 16.74
CA LEU A 411 -17.73 -50.10 16.07
C LEU A 411 -17.84 -50.28 14.54
N LEU A 412 -16.88 -50.97 13.91
CA LEU A 412 -16.91 -51.20 12.47
C LEU A 412 -18.13 -52.03 12.04
N ARG A 413 -18.48 -53.07 12.83
CA ARG A 413 -19.70 -53.87 12.59
C ARG A 413 -20.97 -53.06 12.78
N GLU A 414 -21.03 -52.23 13.82
CA GLU A 414 -22.14 -51.31 14.06
C GLU A 414 -22.31 -50.33 12.91
N LEU A 415 -21.23 -49.70 12.45
CA LEU A 415 -21.24 -48.75 11.33
C LEU A 415 -21.71 -49.41 10.03
N LEU A 416 -21.17 -50.58 9.66
CA LEU A 416 -21.62 -51.31 8.46
C LEU A 416 -23.11 -51.64 8.52
N LYS A 417 -23.58 -52.10 9.68
CA LYS A 417 -24.99 -52.43 9.90
C LYS A 417 -25.89 -51.20 9.81
N VAL A 418 -25.54 -50.10 10.49
CA VAL A 418 -26.33 -48.85 10.49
C VAL A 418 -26.34 -48.23 9.10
N GLN A 419 -25.21 -48.26 8.40
CA GLN A 419 -25.08 -47.74 7.04
C GLN A 419 -25.63 -48.69 5.96
N GLN A 420 -26.10 -49.89 6.35
CA GLN A 420 -26.62 -50.92 5.43
C GLN A 420 -25.63 -51.27 4.30
N ASP A 421 -24.36 -51.47 4.65
CA ASP A 421 -23.27 -51.75 3.72
C ASP A 421 -23.14 -50.73 2.58
N ARG A 422 -23.49 -49.46 2.86
CA ARG A 422 -23.31 -48.34 1.93
C ARG A 422 -22.30 -47.34 2.45
N CYS A 423 -21.66 -46.64 1.52
CA CYS A 423 -20.77 -45.53 1.82
C CYS A 423 -21.54 -44.40 2.52
N ALA A 424 -21.06 -43.93 3.67
CA ALA A 424 -21.71 -42.89 4.47
C ALA A 424 -21.83 -41.53 3.74
N ILE A 425 -20.89 -41.23 2.84
CA ILE A 425 -20.86 -39.96 2.09
C ILE A 425 -21.65 -40.07 0.78
N SER A 426 -21.38 -41.11 -0.02
CA SER A 426 -21.93 -41.22 -1.36
C SER A 426 -23.23 -42.04 -1.42
N GLY A 427 -23.51 -42.91 -0.44
CA GLY A 427 -24.64 -43.84 -0.46
C GLY A 427 -24.48 -45.01 -1.44
N LEU A 428 -23.33 -45.12 -2.12
CA LEU A 428 -23.03 -46.23 -3.01
C LEU A 428 -22.85 -47.54 -2.23
N PRO A 429 -23.23 -48.70 -2.80
CA PRO A 429 -23.01 -49.98 -2.16
C PRO A 429 -21.51 -50.26 -2.03
N LEU A 430 -21.08 -50.67 -0.84
CA LEU A 430 -19.72 -51.11 -0.59
C LEU A 430 -19.52 -52.50 -1.21
N GLN A 431 -18.30 -52.77 -1.69
CA GLN A 431 -17.92 -54.10 -2.16
C GLN A 431 -16.85 -54.67 -1.24
N PHE A 432 -16.97 -55.92 -0.81
CA PHE A 432 -16.06 -56.47 0.19
C PHE A 432 -14.86 -57.21 -0.43
N ARG A 433 -13.76 -57.29 0.31
CA ARG A 433 -12.57 -58.04 -0.14
C ARG A 433 -12.95 -59.49 -0.44
N GLY A 434 -12.50 -59.99 -1.59
CA GLY A 434 -12.85 -61.32 -2.10
C GLY A 434 -14.17 -61.39 -2.88
N ALA A 435 -15.03 -60.37 -2.83
CA ALA A 435 -16.31 -60.32 -3.54
C ALA A 435 -16.54 -58.99 -4.31
N HIS A 436 -15.46 -58.26 -4.59
CA HIS A 436 -15.51 -56.97 -5.30
C HIS A 436 -15.18 -57.15 -6.78
N THR A 437 -15.76 -56.29 -7.60
CA THR A 437 -15.42 -56.10 -9.01
C THR A 437 -14.60 -54.83 -9.22
N ASP A 438 -14.60 -53.90 -8.25
CA ASP A 438 -13.81 -52.67 -8.29
C ASP A 438 -13.13 -52.40 -6.93
N MET A 439 -11.81 -52.30 -6.95
CA MET A 439 -10.96 -52.00 -5.78
C MET A 439 -11.25 -50.63 -5.16
N ASN A 440 -11.82 -49.70 -5.93
CA ASN A 440 -12.23 -48.37 -5.47
C ASN A 440 -13.49 -48.41 -4.60
N MET A 441 -14.31 -49.46 -4.75
CA MET A 441 -15.57 -49.63 -4.01
C MET A 441 -15.39 -50.36 -2.67
N LEU A 442 -14.16 -50.75 -2.33
CA LEU A 442 -13.83 -51.35 -1.04
C LEU A 442 -14.13 -50.38 0.12
N PRO A 443 -14.63 -50.88 1.27
CA PRO A 443 -14.73 -50.10 2.50
C PRO A 443 -13.40 -49.51 2.92
N SER A 444 -13.44 -48.26 3.36
CA SER A 444 -12.31 -47.53 3.95
C SER A 444 -12.82 -46.73 5.15
N LEU A 445 -12.04 -46.70 6.22
CA LEU A 445 -12.37 -45.97 7.43
C LEU A 445 -11.96 -44.50 7.28
N ASP A 446 -12.94 -43.60 7.30
CA ASP A 446 -12.74 -42.15 7.20
C ASP A 446 -13.01 -41.46 8.53
N ARG A 447 -12.29 -40.36 8.77
CA ARG A 447 -12.54 -39.47 9.91
C ARG A 447 -13.41 -38.31 9.44
N ILE A 448 -14.57 -38.11 10.07
CA ILE A 448 -15.50 -37.03 9.71
C ILE A 448 -14.77 -35.68 9.82
N ASP A 449 -14.12 -35.43 10.97
CA ASP A 449 -13.11 -34.40 11.16
C ASP A 449 -11.70 -34.98 10.94
N SER A 450 -11.09 -34.58 9.82
CA SER A 450 -9.72 -34.96 9.43
C SER A 450 -8.62 -34.42 10.36
N ASN A 451 -8.92 -33.46 11.23
CA ASN A 451 -8.02 -32.93 12.26
C ASN A 451 -8.14 -33.67 13.60
N GLY A 452 -9.23 -34.41 13.82
CA GLY A 452 -9.46 -35.21 15.02
C GLY A 452 -8.80 -36.60 15.01
N HIS A 453 -9.02 -37.36 16.08
CA HIS A 453 -8.47 -38.71 16.29
C HIS A 453 -9.43 -39.81 15.84
N TYR A 454 -8.99 -41.08 15.90
CA TYR A 454 -9.87 -42.23 15.68
C TYR A 454 -10.66 -42.52 16.96
N GLU A 455 -11.89 -42.01 17.02
CA GLU A 455 -12.79 -42.12 18.16
C GLU A 455 -14.24 -42.31 17.71
N ARG A 456 -15.10 -42.88 18.57
CA ARG A 456 -16.42 -43.41 18.20
C ARG A 456 -17.36 -42.39 17.53
N GLY A 457 -17.24 -41.10 17.86
CA GLY A 457 -18.04 -40.02 17.29
C GLY A 457 -17.48 -39.41 15.99
N ASN A 458 -16.26 -39.79 15.59
CA ASN A 458 -15.55 -39.17 14.48
C ASN A 458 -15.28 -40.12 13.31
N LEU A 459 -15.90 -41.30 13.29
CA LEU A 459 -15.60 -42.34 12.30
C LEU A 459 -16.83 -42.70 11.46
N GLN A 460 -16.60 -42.93 10.18
CA GLN A 460 -17.60 -43.38 9.22
C GLN A 460 -16.95 -44.33 8.19
N ILE A 461 -17.74 -45.21 7.59
CA ILE A 461 -17.25 -46.12 6.54
C ILE A 461 -17.64 -45.57 5.17
N VAL A 462 -16.66 -45.42 4.30
CA VAL A 462 -16.84 -44.87 2.94
C VAL A 462 -16.20 -45.77 1.90
N CYS A 463 -16.57 -45.61 0.62
CA CYS A 463 -15.82 -46.23 -0.48
C CYS A 463 -14.37 -45.70 -0.47
N ARG A 464 -13.42 -46.55 -0.84
CA ARG A 464 -11.99 -46.20 -0.88
C ARG A 464 -11.70 -44.97 -1.75
N PHE A 465 -12.34 -44.86 -2.92
CA PHE A 465 -12.14 -43.67 -3.75
C PHE A 465 -12.71 -42.39 -3.12
N ILE A 466 -13.79 -42.50 -2.35
CA ILE A 466 -14.40 -41.37 -1.65
C ILE A 466 -13.47 -40.88 -0.53
N ASN A 467 -12.86 -41.78 0.24
CA ASN A 467 -11.85 -41.40 1.23
C ASN A 467 -10.64 -40.73 0.54
N PHE A 468 -10.22 -41.27 -0.61
CA PHE A 468 -9.14 -40.71 -1.41
C PHE A 468 -9.47 -39.32 -1.99
N TRP A 469 -10.73 -39.04 -2.34
CA TRP A 469 -11.14 -37.71 -2.83
C TRP A 469 -11.32 -36.70 -1.71
N LYS A 470 -11.86 -37.14 -0.56
CA LYS A 470 -12.06 -36.28 0.61
C LYS A 470 -10.74 -35.83 1.22
N GLN A 471 -9.70 -36.68 1.27
CA GLN A 471 -8.39 -36.36 1.86
C GLN A 471 -8.52 -35.71 3.25
N ALA A 472 -8.12 -34.44 3.36
CA ALA A 472 -8.19 -33.63 4.58
C ALA A 472 -9.33 -32.60 4.56
N SER A 473 -10.13 -32.55 3.50
CA SER A 473 -11.26 -31.63 3.37
C SER A 473 -12.31 -31.89 4.45
N GLN A 474 -13.07 -30.85 4.81
CA GLN A 474 -14.17 -31.00 5.76
C GLN A 474 -15.30 -31.82 5.14
N ASP A 475 -15.89 -32.73 5.93
CA ASP A 475 -16.89 -33.68 5.46
C ASP A 475 -18.14 -32.99 4.87
N GLY A 476 -18.64 -31.94 5.52
CA GLY A 476 -19.82 -31.19 5.05
C GLY A 476 -19.61 -30.50 3.70
N GLU A 477 -18.45 -29.85 3.52
CA GLU A 477 -18.07 -29.22 2.26
C GLU A 477 -17.90 -30.25 1.14
N PHE A 478 -17.26 -31.39 1.45
CA PHE A 478 -17.09 -32.46 0.46
C PHE A 478 -18.43 -33.05 0.02
N ARG A 479 -19.37 -33.28 0.94
CA ARG A 479 -20.73 -33.71 0.63
C ARG A 479 -21.45 -32.72 -0.28
N HIS A 480 -21.32 -31.42 -0.01
CA HIS A 480 -21.86 -30.36 -0.86
C HIS A 480 -21.29 -30.44 -2.29
N LEU A 481 -19.97 -30.50 -2.44
CA LEU A 481 -19.33 -30.62 -3.77
C LEU A 481 -19.72 -31.91 -4.49
N LEU A 482 -19.89 -33.02 -3.77
CA LEU A 482 -20.34 -34.28 -4.36
C LEU A 482 -21.79 -34.19 -4.89
N ASN A 483 -22.66 -33.43 -4.22
CA ASN A 483 -24.02 -33.18 -4.70
C ASN A 483 -24.03 -32.32 -5.97
N VAL A 484 -23.11 -31.34 -6.09
CA VAL A 484 -22.90 -30.58 -7.33
C VAL A 484 -22.50 -31.53 -8.47
N VAL A 485 -21.57 -32.46 -8.24
CA VAL A 485 -21.17 -33.48 -9.24
C VAL A 485 -22.34 -34.37 -9.66
N ARG A 486 -23.29 -34.61 -8.76
CA ARG A 486 -24.50 -35.41 -9.02
C ARG A 486 -25.63 -34.65 -9.71
N GLY A 487 -25.46 -33.35 -9.95
CA GLY A 487 -26.50 -32.50 -10.53
C GLY A 487 -27.69 -32.27 -9.60
N ILE A 488 -27.51 -32.38 -8.28
CA ILE A 488 -28.55 -32.08 -7.30
C ILE A 488 -28.47 -30.58 -6.99
N GLU A 489 -29.37 -29.77 -7.56
CA GLU A 489 -29.42 -28.33 -7.31
C GLU A 489 -29.75 -28.04 -5.84
N VAL A 490 -28.88 -27.28 -5.17
CA VAL A 490 -29.14 -26.78 -3.83
C VAL A 490 -30.01 -25.53 -3.99
N SER A 491 -31.33 -25.66 -3.82
CA SER A 491 -32.21 -24.50 -3.71
C SER A 491 -31.78 -23.69 -2.48
N GLY A 492 -31.15 -22.54 -2.71
CA GLY A 492 -30.71 -21.64 -1.64
C GLY A 492 -31.90 -21.03 -0.92
N THR A 493 -31.90 -21.14 0.42
CA THR A 493 -32.60 -20.21 1.33
C THR A 493 -31.77 -18.98 1.57
#